data_AF-A0A3D2BCQ4-F1
#
_entry.id   AF-A0A3D2BCQ4-F1
#
_cell.length_a   1.000
_cell.length_b   1.000
_cell.length_c   1.000
_cell.angle_alpha   90.00
_cell.angle_beta   90.00
_cell.angle_gamma   90.00
#
_symmetry.space_group_name_H-M   'P 1'
#
loop_
_entity.id
_entity.type
_entity.pdbx_description
1 polymer ?
#
loop_
_entity_poly.entity_id
_entity_poly.type
_entity_poly.pdbx_seq_one_letter_code
_entity_poly.pdbx_strand_id
1 'polypeptide(L)'
;RCNEQLRGSDFLPQALIRRSNVEALCTTDGPLDDLHYHQQLAAQSDFATLVLPTFRPDELFETDPDRFLTFVERLAQKTDISIASLEHFLAALASRIDFFHSVGCRISDHGPLAVHYCYLDETAQAALFQRRLAGETLTENERQAWDSLIFVALARMYKQRGWAMQIHFGAIRNNNMPMFRKVGINSGFDSIGDQPHLAGSLNALLNAMAENDGLPKTILYNLNASYNDVVASTLANFQSGEEGVKSPLQFGSGWWFNDTRRGMVSQLNTLADQGLLANFIGMLTDSRSFVSYTRHDYFRRILCDLIGGWVERGEVPNDEAILASMIRGICVENARRYFCFAQA
;
A
#
# COMPACT_ATOMS: atom_id res chain seq x y z
N ARG A 1 -9.96 23.51 28.40
CA ARG A 1 -8.62 22.88 28.25
C ARG A 1 -8.26 22.46 26.81
N CYS A 2 -8.74 21.35 26.21
CA CYS A 2 -8.29 20.97 24.85
C CYS A 2 -8.66 22.01 23.78
N ASN A 3 -9.86 22.56 23.81
CA ASN A 3 -10.29 23.63 22.89
C ASN A 3 -9.44 24.91 23.03
N GLU A 4 -8.86 25.17 24.20
CA GLU A 4 -7.94 26.30 24.39
C GLU A 4 -6.59 26.01 23.73
N GLN A 5 -6.08 24.78 23.87
CA GLN A 5 -4.80 24.36 23.26
C GLN A 5 -4.86 24.36 21.73
N LEU A 6 -5.97 23.90 21.14
CA LEU A 6 -6.15 23.87 19.69
C LEU A 6 -6.12 25.26 19.02
N ARG A 7 -6.26 26.34 19.80
CA ARG A 7 -6.13 27.73 19.32
C ARG A 7 -4.68 28.21 19.27
N GLY A 8 -3.75 27.49 19.90
CA GLY A 8 -2.33 27.83 19.94
C GLY A 8 -1.58 27.36 18.69
N SER A 9 -0.49 28.06 18.34
CA SER A 9 0.40 27.72 17.22
C SER A 9 0.97 26.29 17.33
N ASP A 10 1.18 25.81 18.55
CA ASP A 10 1.78 24.49 18.83
C ASP A 10 0.86 23.30 18.51
N PHE A 11 -0.41 23.58 18.16
CA PHE A 11 -1.42 22.58 17.78
C PHE A 11 -1.90 22.73 16.34
N LEU A 12 -1.25 23.60 15.55
CA LEU A 12 -1.43 23.60 14.09
C LEU A 12 -0.96 22.26 13.49
N PRO A 13 -1.49 21.85 12.32
CA PRO A 13 -1.16 20.54 11.72
C PRO A 13 0.35 20.28 11.59
N GLN A 14 1.10 21.22 11.00
CA GLN A 14 2.55 21.08 10.87
C GLN A 14 3.27 21.06 12.23
N ALA A 15 2.76 21.78 13.24
CA ALA A 15 3.32 21.73 14.59
C ALA A 15 3.11 20.35 15.24
N LEU A 16 1.94 19.73 15.05
CA LEU A 16 1.67 18.36 15.53
C LEU A 16 2.58 17.33 14.87
N ILE A 17 2.83 17.47 13.56
CA ILE A 17 3.77 16.63 12.81
C ILE A 17 5.19 16.77 13.36
N ARG A 18 5.70 18.01 13.49
CA ARG A 18 7.04 18.28 14.04
C ARG A 18 7.19 17.73 15.46
N ARG A 19 6.20 17.96 16.33
CA ARG A 19 6.17 17.45 17.71
C ARG A 19 6.19 15.92 17.80
N SER A 20 5.69 15.24 16.76
CA SER A 20 5.67 13.78 16.68
C SER A 20 6.93 13.20 16.04
N ASN A 21 7.92 14.05 15.70
CA ASN A 21 9.19 13.67 15.08
C ASN A 21 9.00 12.85 13.79
N VAL A 22 8.06 13.29 12.94
CA VAL A 22 7.78 12.64 11.65
C VAL A 22 8.78 13.14 10.61
N GLU A 23 9.52 12.21 10.01
CA GLU A 23 10.50 12.52 8.97
C GLU A 23 9.88 12.52 7.56
N ALA A 24 8.99 11.57 7.32
CA ALA A 24 8.24 11.45 6.08
C ALA A 24 6.81 11.03 6.38
N LEU A 25 5.86 11.57 5.61
CA LEU A 25 4.46 11.22 5.61
C LEU A 25 4.02 11.02 4.16
N CYS A 26 3.44 9.86 3.88
CA CYS A 26 2.91 9.55 2.56
C CYS A 26 1.38 9.65 2.61
N THR A 27 0.80 10.55 1.83
CA THR A 27 -0.65 10.62 1.61
C THR A 27 -1.09 9.56 0.60
N THR A 28 -2.39 9.44 0.35
CA THR A 28 -2.97 8.52 -0.61
C THR A 28 -3.75 9.31 -1.64
N ASP A 29 -3.32 9.25 -2.90
CA ASP A 29 -3.73 10.20 -3.95
C ASP A 29 -4.08 9.45 -5.24
N GLY A 30 -5.13 9.92 -5.93
CA GLY A 30 -5.66 9.29 -7.14
C GLY A 30 -4.86 9.66 -8.40
N PRO A 31 -4.86 8.84 -9.47
CA PRO A 31 -4.01 9.06 -10.65
C PRO A 31 -4.23 10.40 -11.35
N LEU A 32 -5.42 10.99 -11.20
CA LEU A 32 -5.82 12.24 -11.85
C LEU A 32 -5.50 13.50 -11.02
N ASP A 33 -5.03 13.34 -9.78
CA ASP A 33 -4.73 14.44 -8.87
C ASP A 33 -3.57 15.30 -9.41
N ASP A 34 -3.62 16.61 -9.16
CA ASP A 34 -2.58 17.55 -9.58
C ASP A 34 -1.42 17.67 -8.59
N LEU A 35 -1.55 17.06 -7.40
CA LEU A 35 -0.56 17.07 -6.33
C LEU A 35 -0.08 18.49 -5.95
N HIS A 36 -0.96 19.48 -6.12
CA HIS A 36 -0.64 20.89 -5.92
C HIS A 36 -0.10 21.16 -4.51
N TYR A 37 -0.72 20.58 -3.48
CA TYR A 37 -0.31 20.78 -2.10
C TYR A 37 1.03 20.10 -1.77
N HIS A 38 1.36 18.98 -2.40
CA HIS A 38 2.69 18.36 -2.27
C HIS A 38 3.78 19.27 -2.82
N GLN A 39 3.56 19.85 -4.00
CA GLN A 39 4.49 20.81 -4.60
C GLN A 39 4.65 22.06 -3.74
N GLN A 40 3.55 22.58 -3.19
CA GLN A 40 3.61 23.72 -2.26
C GLN A 40 4.40 23.40 -0.99
N LEU A 41 4.16 22.23 -0.38
CA LEU A 41 4.85 21.81 0.84
C LEU A 41 6.34 21.55 0.59
N ALA A 42 6.68 20.93 -0.54
CA ALA A 42 8.08 20.71 -0.94
C ALA A 42 8.85 22.02 -1.16
N ALA A 43 8.16 23.11 -1.53
CA ALA A 43 8.76 24.43 -1.69
C ALA A 43 8.97 25.20 -0.36
N GLN A 44 8.42 24.71 0.77
CA GLN A 44 8.58 25.35 2.08
C GLN A 44 9.94 25.00 2.69
N SER A 45 10.79 25.99 2.90
CA SER A 45 12.12 25.79 3.49
C SER A 45 12.11 25.58 5.01
N ASP A 46 11.01 25.92 5.69
CA ASP A 46 10.85 25.84 7.14
C ASP A 46 10.10 24.57 7.61
N PHE A 47 9.79 23.66 6.69
CA PHE A 47 9.12 22.39 7.00
C PHE A 47 9.93 21.19 6.51
N ALA A 48 10.73 20.61 7.41
CA ALA A 48 11.66 19.52 7.09
C ALA A 48 10.99 18.15 6.84
N THR A 49 9.75 17.95 7.27
CA THR A 49 9.04 16.68 7.05
C THR A 49 8.69 16.53 5.58
N LEU A 50 9.10 15.42 4.97
CA LEU A 50 8.71 15.09 3.60
C LEU A 50 7.22 14.73 3.55
N VAL A 51 6.43 15.45 2.76
CA VAL A 51 5.02 15.11 2.48
C VAL A 51 4.92 14.63 1.04
N LEU A 52 4.84 13.31 0.88
CA LEU A 52 4.96 12.64 -0.42
C LEU A 52 3.64 11.99 -0.81
N PRO A 53 3.31 11.90 -2.11
CA PRO A 53 2.12 11.20 -2.54
C PRO A 53 2.34 9.68 -2.60
N THR A 54 1.26 8.92 -2.43
CA THR A 54 1.18 7.48 -2.75
C THR A 54 0.16 7.30 -3.87
N PHE A 55 0.56 6.63 -4.94
CA PHE A 55 -0.31 6.42 -6.11
C PHE A 55 -1.33 5.32 -5.84
N ARG A 56 -2.62 5.68 -5.73
CA ARG A 56 -3.71 4.74 -5.48
C ARG A 56 -4.76 4.76 -6.60
N PRO A 57 -4.70 3.81 -7.55
CA PRO A 57 -5.51 3.85 -8.76
C PRO A 57 -6.83 3.07 -8.66
N ASP A 58 -7.63 3.33 -7.62
CA ASP A 58 -8.86 2.57 -7.37
C ASP A 58 -9.87 2.67 -8.55
N GLU A 59 -9.87 3.77 -9.31
CA GLU A 59 -10.76 3.98 -10.47
C GLU A 59 -10.49 3.01 -11.63
N LEU A 60 -9.30 2.41 -11.70
CA LEU A 60 -8.99 1.39 -12.71
C LEU A 60 -9.85 0.13 -12.53
N PHE A 61 -10.30 -0.12 -11.30
CA PHE A 61 -11.04 -1.31 -10.91
C PHE A 61 -12.55 -1.04 -10.73
N GLU A 62 -13.02 0.12 -11.20
CA GLU A 62 -14.44 0.48 -11.12
C GLU A 62 -15.31 -0.51 -11.92
N THR A 63 -16.43 -0.90 -11.32
CA THR A 63 -17.34 -1.90 -11.89
C THR A 63 -18.45 -1.25 -12.72
N ASP A 64 -18.76 0.01 -12.44
CA ASP A 64 -19.69 0.83 -13.21
C ASP A 64 -19.02 1.31 -14.52
N PRO A 65 -19.53 0.90 -15.70
CA PRO A 65 -18.94 1.29 -16.98
C PRO A 65 -18.89 2.80 -17.21
N ASP A 66 -19.90 3.55 -16.80
CA ASP A 66 -19.98 5.00 -17.05
C ASP A 66 -18.90 5.74 -16.25
N ARG A 67 -18.66 5.31 -15.01
CA ARG A 67 -17.59 5.87 -14.17
C ARG A 67 -16.21 5.52 -14.69
N PHE A 68 -16.01 4.30 -15.18
CA PHE A 68 -14.76 3.91 -15.82
C PHE A 68 -14.49 4.75 -17.08
N LEU A 69 -15.50 4.93 -17.95
CA LEU A 69 -15.36 5.77 -19.15
C LEU A 69 -15.07 7.23 -18.79
N THR A 70 -15.74 7.77 -17.77
CA THR A 70 -15.46 9.11 -17.24
C THR A 70 -14.00 9.23 -16.77
N PHE A 71 -13.48 8.20 -16.11
CA PHE A 71 -12.06 8.17 -15.72
C PHE A 71 -11.14 8.16 -16.95
N VAL A 72 -11.42 7.34 -17.97
CA VAL A 72 -10.62 7.25 -19.21
C VAL A 72 -10.60 8.60 -19.94
N GLU A 73 -11.74 9.27 -20.06
CA GLU A 73 -11.82 10.61 -20.67
C GLU A 73 -10.97 11.64 -19.91
N ARG A 74 -11.08 11.66 -18.58
CA ARG A 74 -10.30 12.58 -17.74
C ARG A 74 -8.81 12.25 -17.77
N LEU A 75 -8.45 10.97 -17.84
CA LEU A 75 -7.07 10.53 -18.00
C LEU A 75 -6.51 11.03 -19.34
N ALA A 76 -7.23 10.83 -20.44
CA ALA A 76 -6.84 11.31 -21.77
C ALA A 76 -6.61 12.83 -21.78
N GLN A 77 -7.52 13.60 -21.17
CA GLN A 77 -7.38 15.06 -21.03
C GLN A 77 -6.18 15.44 -20.16
N LYS A 78 -5.93 14.74 -19.05
CA LYS A 78 -4.84 15.03 -18.12
C LYS A 78 -3.46 14.75 -18.73
N THR A 79 -3.37 13.77 -19.63
CA THR A 79 -2.11 13.35 -20.24
C THR A 79 -1.91 13.84 -21.66
N ASP A 80 -2.92 14.47 -22.27
CA ASP A 80 -2.95 14.82 -23.70
C ASP A 80 -2.66 13.60 -24.61
N ILE A 81 -3.18 12.43 -24.24
CA ILE A 81 -3.03 11.17 -24.99
C ILE A 81 -4.42 10.69 -25.40
N SER A 82 -4.63 10.47 -26.69
CA SER A 82 -5.88 9.88 -27.19
C SER A 82 -5.91 8.38 -26.88
N ILE A 83 -6.88 7.94 -26.07
CA ILE A 83 -7.00 6.57 -25.60
C ILE A 83 -7.97 5.80 -26.51
N ALA A 84 -7.43 5.08 -27.49
CA ALA A 84 -8.20 4.25 -28.43
C ALA A 84 -7.80 2.76 -28.39
N SER A 85 -6.71 2.43 -27.70
CA SER A 85 -6.17 1.07 -27.56
C SER A 85 -5.67 0.84 -26.13
N LEU A 86 -5.49 -0.43 -25.76
CA LEU A 86 -4.91 -0.80 -24.47
C LEU A 86 -3.50 -0.20 -24.30
N GLU A 87 -2.71 -0.18 -25.37
CA GLU A 87 -1.38 0.45 -25.37
C GLU A 87 -1.46 1.94 -25.03
N HIS A 88 -2.37 2.69 -25.65
CA HIS A 88 -2.53 4.12 -25.35
C HIS A 88 -2.99 4.35 -23.90
N PHE A 89 -3.88 3.49 -23.39
CA PHE A 89 -4.33 3.54 -22.00
C PHE A 89 -3.17 3.32 -21.03
N LEU A 90 -2.37 2.28 -21.25
CA LEU A 90 -1.19 1.99 -20.43
C LEU A 90 -0.11 3.08 -20.54
N ALA A 91 0.06 3.69 -21.72
CA ALA A 91 0.96 4.82 -21.92
C ALA A 91 0.49 6.07 -21.14
N ALA A 92 -0.82 6.35 -21.12
CA ALA A 92 -1.38 7.42 -20.32
C ALA A 92 -1.18 7.18 -18.80
N LEU A 93 -1.37 5.95 -18.33
CA LEU A 93 -1.07 5.59 -16.94
C LEU A 93 0.41 5.75 -16.61
N ALA A 94 1.31 5.30 -17.49
CA ALA A 94 2.75 5.47 -17.32
C ALA A 94 3.13 6.95 -17.18
N SER A 95 2.53 7.84 -18.01
CA SER A 95 2.72 9.29 -17.91
C SER A 95 2.28 9.86 -16.55
N ARG A 96 1.15 9.37 -15.99
CA ARG A 96 0.74 9.76 -14.63
C ARG A 96 1.68 9.24 -13.55
N ILE A 97 2.17 8.01 -13.68
CA ILE A 97 3.16 7.45 -12.76
C ILE A 97 4.47 8.29 -12.82
N ASP A 98 4.91 8.72 -14.01
CA ASP A 98 6.08 9.60 -14.17
C ASP A 98 5.87 10.96 -13.51
N PHE A 99 4.67 11.54 -13.64
CA PHE A 99 4.32 12.77 -12.92
C PHE A 99 4.37 12.58 -11.40
N PHE A 100 3.79 11.50 -10.87
CA PHE A 100 3.86 11.20 -9.44
C PHE A 100 5.32 11.00 -8.99
N HIS A 101 6.13 10.34 -9.80
CA HIS A 101 7.54 10.11 -9.51
C HIS A 101 8.32 11.43 -9.40
N SER A 102 8.03 12.40 -10.27
CA SER A 102 8.67 13.73 -10.26
C SER A 102 8.28 14.57 -9.05
N VAL A 103 7.10 14.32 -8.45
CA VAL A 103 6.65 14.92 -7.18
C VAL A 103 7.15 14.11 -5.95
N GLY A 104 8.02 13.12 -6.16
CA GLY A 104 8.67 12.37 -5.08
C GLY A 104 7.95 11.10 -4.65
N CYS A 105 6.87 10.69 -5.34
CA CYS A 105 6.19 9.41 -5.08
C CYS A 105 7.17 8.23 -5.26
N ARG A 106 7.15 7.28 -4.32
CA ARG A 106 7.91 6.02 -4.39
C ARG A 106 7.06 4.79 -4.03
N ILE A 107 5.76 4.99 -3.84
CA ILE A 107 4.86 3.98 -3.31
C ILE A 107 3.56 3.98 -4.12
N SER A 108 3.07 2.80 -4.47
CA SER A 108 1.68 2.59 -4.89
C SER A 108 0.91 1.82 -3.83
N ASP A 109 -0.40 2.03 -3.80
CA ASP A 109 -1.31 1.33 -2.88
C ASP A 109 -2.56 0.87 -3.62
N HIS A 110 -2.97 -0.38 -3.35
CA HIS A 110 -4.06 -1.05 -4.03
C HIS A 110 -4.96 -1.72 -3.01
N GLY A 111 -6.27 -1.52 -3.12
CA GLY A 111 -7.26 -1.99 -2.15
C GLY A 111 -8.22 -3.08 -2.63
N PRO A 112 -7.79 -4.17 -3.29
CA PRO A 112 -8.73 -5.16 -3.83
C PRO A 112 -9.51 -5.86 -2.70
N LEU A 113 -10.80 -6.14 -2.91
CA LEU A 113 -11.59 -6.86 -1.90
C LEU A 113 -11.09 -8.31 -1.74
N ALA A 114 -10.74 -8.94 -2.85
CA ALA A 114 -10.17 -10.28 -2.93
C ALA A 114 -9.04 -10.30 -3.95
N VAL A 115 -8.05 -11.19 -3.75
CA VAL A 115 -6.93 -11.35 -4.68
C VAL A 115 -7.21 -12.53 -5.59
N HIS A 116 -7.30 -12.26 -6.89
CA HIS A 116 -7.47 -13.28 -7.92
C HIS A 116 -6.38 -13.15 -8.98
N TYR A 117 -6.19 -14.22 -9.75
CA TYR A 117 -5.39 -14.19 -10.96
C TYR A 117 -6.10 -14.96 -12.07
N CYS A 118 -6.28 -14.31 -13.22
CA CYS A 118 -6.83 -14.89 -14.42
C CYS A 118 -5.99 -14.44 -15.61
N TYR A 119 -5.34 -15.40 -16.27
CA TYR A 119 -4.49 -15.14 -17.43
C TYR A 119 -5.32 -14.85 -18.68
N LEU A 120 -4.89 -13.83 -19.44
CA LEU A 120 -5.32 -13.58 -20.81
C LEU A 120 -4.09 -13.34 -21.68
N ASP A 121 -4.10 -13.83 -22.91
CA ASP A 121 -3.11 -13.44 -23.91
C ASP A 121 -3.33 -12.00 -24.41
N GLU A 122 -2.34 -11.42 -25.10
CA GLU A 122 -2.37 -10.04 -25.58
C GLU A 122 -3.59 -9.72 -26.47
N THR A 123 -4.04 -10.68 -27.27
CA THR A 123 -5.19 -10.49 -28.17
C THR A 123 -6.47 -10.38 -27.34
N ALA A 124 -6.64 -11.27 -26.36
CA ALA A 124 -7.78 -11.26 -25.45
C ALA A 124 -7.77 -10.04 -24.52
N GLN A 125 -6.60 -9.58 -24.07
CA GLN A 125 -6.47 -8.34 -23.30
C GLN A 125 -6.93 -7.12 -24.11
N ALA A 126 -6.46 -6.99 -25.35
CA ALA A 126 -6.87 -5.89 -26.23
C ALA A 126 -8.38 -5.93 -26.52
N ALA A 127 -8.94 -7.11 -26.78
CA ALA A 127 -10.38 -7.29 -26.99
C ALA A 127 -11.20 -6.92 -25.74
N LEU A 128 -10.76 -7.34 -24.55
CA LEU A 128 -11.39 -7.00 -23.28
C LEU A 128 -11.41 -5.49 -23.04
N PHE A 129 -10.29 -4.82 -23.33
CA PHE A 129 -10.21 -3.36 -23.23
C PHE A 129 -11.18 -2.66 -24.19
N GLN A 130 -11.26 -3.09 -25.45
CA GLN A 130 -12.20 -2.50 -26.42
C GLN A 130 -13.66 -2.61 -25.96
N ARG A 131 -14.05 -3.76 -25.39
CA ARG A 131 -15.39 -3.94 -24.82
C ARG A 131 -15.64 -3.01 -23.64
N ARG A 132 -14.65 -2.84 -22.77
CA ARG A 132 -14.71 -1.92 -21.64
C ARG A 132 -14.83 -0.45 -22.11
N LEU A 133 -14.13 -0.08 -23.18
CA LEU A 133 -14.20 1.24 -23.81
C LEU A 133 -15.54 1.47 -24.54
N ALA A 134 -16.21 0.40 -24.97
CA ALA A 134 -17.57 0.45 -25.52
C ALA A 134 -18.67 0.55 -24.45
N GLY A 135 -18.31 0.60 -23.16
CA GLY A 135 -19.26 0.68 -22.04
C GLY A 135 -19.94 -0.65 -21.70
N GLU A 136 -19.38 -1.78 -22.14
CA GLU A 136 -19.94 -3.08 -21.80
C GLU A 136 -19.74 -3.41 -20.32
N THR A 137 -20.78 -4.01 -19.71
CA THR A 137 -20.66 -4.59 -18.37
C THR A 137 -19.89 -5.91 -18.45
N LEU A 138 -18.76 -5.99 -17.76
CA LEU A 138 -17.97 -7.21 -17.67
C LEU A 138 -18.66 -8.25 -16.77
N THR A 139 -18.52 -9.52 -17.12
CA THR A 139 -18.81 -10.65 -16.22
C THR A 139 -17.79 -10.71 -15.07
N GLU A 140 -18.05 -11.53 -14.06
CA GLU A 140 -17.12 -11.70 -12.94
C GLU A 140 -15.74 -12.20 -13.36
N ASN A 141 -15.68 -13.21 -14.25
CA ASN A 141 -14.41 -13.72 -14.76
C ASN A 141 -13.65 -12.66 -15.58
N GLU A 142 -14.37 -11.86 -16.37
CA GLU A 142 -13.79 -10.76 -17.14
C GLU A 142 -13.28 -9.63 -16.23
N ARG A 143 -13.95 -9.36 -15.10
CA ARG A 143 -13.43 -8.44 -14.08
C ARG A 143 -12.14 -8.96 -13.46
N GLN A 144 -12.10 -10.23 -13.06
CA GLN A 144 -10.88 -10.82 -12.51
C GLN A 144 -9.72 -10.81 -13.51
N ALA A 145 -10.01 -11.05 -14.79
CA ALA A 145 -9.02 -10.94 -15.86
C ALA A 145 -8.54 -9.51 -16.10
N TRP A 146 -9.46 -8.53 -16.07
CA TRP A 146 -9.14 -7.11 -16.13
C TRP A 146 -8.24 -6.69 -14.96
N ASP A 147 -8.61 -7.06 -13.74
CA ASP A 147 -7.85 -6.74 -12.54
C ASP A 147 -6.44 -7.34 -12.64
N SER A 148 -6.33 -8.61 -13.04
CA SER A 148 -5.05 -9.31 -13.24
C SER A 148 -4.16 -8.61 -14.26
N LEU A 149 -4.72 -8.22 -15.41
CA LEU A 149 -4.03 -7.45 -16.44
C LEU A 149 -3.45 -6.14 -15.87
N ILE A 150 -4.29 -5.36 -15.20
CA ILE A 150 -3.89 -4.06 -14.65
C ILE A 150 -2.84 -4.23 -13.54
N PHE A 151 -3.00 -5.19 -12.63
CA PHE A 151 -2.02 -5.49 -11.59
C PHE A 151 -0.64 -5.82 -12.17
N VAL A 152 -0.58 -6.71 -13.18
CA VAL A 152 0.70 -7.10 -13.83
C VAL A 152 1.33 -5.94 -14.59
N ALA A 153 0.53 -5.15 -15.31
CA ALA A 153 1.02 -3.99 -16.05
C ALA A 153 1.59 -2.91 -15.12
N LEU A 154 0.87 -2.59 -14.04
CA LEU A 154 1.28 -1.60 -13.04
C LEU A 154 2.52 -2.06 -12.28
N ALA A 155 2.59 -3.33 -11.88
CA ALA A 155 3.76 -3.91 -11.20
C ALA A 155 5.05 -3.64 -11.99
N ARG A 156 5.03 -3.91 -13.31
CA ARG A 156 6.16 -3.63 -14.19
C ARG A 156 6.53 -2.15 -14.24
N MET A 157 5.53 -1.26 -14.33
CA MET A 157 5.77 0.19 -14.30
C MET A 157 6.37 0.65 -12.97
N TYR A 158 5.97 0.06 -11.85
CA TYR A 158 6.50 0.35 -10.52
C TYR A 158 7.94 -0.14 -10.37
N LYS A 159 8.24 -1.37 -10.83
CA LYS A 159 9.60 -1.92 -10.80
C LYS A 159 10.58 -1.04 -11.57
N GLN A 160 10.21 -0.60 -12.77
CA GLN A 160 11.03 0.31 -13.60
C GLN A 160 11.40 1.64 -12.90
N ARG A 161 10.61 2.04 -11.90
CA ARG A 161 10.79 3.31 -11.15
C ARG A 161 11.28 3.08 -9.73
N GLY A 162 11.62 1.84 -9.38
CA GLY A 162 12.06 1.45 -8.03
C GLY A 162 11.00 1.67 -6.95
N TRP A 163 9.72 1.69 -7.31
CA TRP A 163 8.61 1.89 -6.37
C TRP A 163 8.33 0.64 -5.54
N ALA A 164 7.76 0.86 -4.36
CA ALA A 164 7.12 -0.20 -3.58
C ALA A 164 5.64 -0.28 -3.93
N MET A 165 5.12 -1.49 -4.06
CA MET A 165 3.71 -1.78 -4.31
C MET A 165 3.05 -2.33 -3.05
N GLN A 166 2.01 -1.66 -2.56
CA GLN A 166 1.23 -2.13 -1.40
C GLN A 166 -0.08 -2.74 -1.86
N ILE A 167 -0.44 -3.89 -1.29
CA ILE A 167 -1.72 -4.55 -1.55
C ILE A 167 -2.43 -4.78 -0.22
N HIS A 168 -3.50 -4.02 0.02
CA HIS A 168 -4.37 -4.11 1.18
C HIS A 168 -5.67 -4.83 0.80
N PHE A 169 -5.88 -6.06 1.27
CA PHE A 169 -7.00 -6.88 0.81
C PHE A 169 -7.79 -7.58 1.93
N GLY A 170 -9.00 -8.02 1.59
CA GLY A 170 -9.87 -8.78 2.50
C GLY A 170 -10.84 -7.92 3.31
N ALA A 171 -11.17 -6.72 2.84
CA ALA A 171 -12.29 -5.95 3.40
C ALA A 171 -13.61 -6.36 2.72
N ILE A 172 -14.69 -6.48 3.50
CA ILE A 172 -16.06 -6.47 2.98
C ILE A 172 -16.70 -5.13 3.36
N ARG A 173 -17.13 -4.37 2.35
CA ARG A 173 -17.44 -2.94 2.50
C ARG A 173 -18.93 -2.64 2.36
N ASN A 174 -19.37 -1.54 2.97
CA ASN A 174 -20.72 -0.97 2.81
C ASN A 174 -21.86 -1.94 3.21
N ASN A 175 -21.65 -2.78 4.22
CA ASN A 175 -22.56 -3.87 4.59
C ASN A 175 -23.94 -3.39 5.08
N ASN A 176 -24.04 -2.14 5.56
CA ASN A 176 -25.28 -1.55 6.04
C ASN A 176 -25.87 -0.59 4.99
N MET A 177 -26.64 -1.13 4.03
CA MET A 177 -27.22 -0.33 2.93
C MET A 177 -28.11 0.85 3.38
N PRO A 178 -28.96 0.72 4.42
CA PRO A 178 -29.68 1.87 4.96
C PRO A 178 -28.77 3.01 5.41
N MET A 179 -27.62 2.71 6.02
CA MET A 179 -26.65 3.73 6.43
C MET A 179 -25.80 4.24 5.27
N PHE A 180 -25.37 3.37 4.36
CA PHE A 180 -24.66 3.76 3.15
C PHE A 180 -25.42 4.84 2.37
N ARG A 181 -26.74 4.70 2.19
CA ARG A 181 -27.58 5.71 1.52
C ARG A 181 -27.64 7.05 2.26
N LYS A 182 -27.42 7.07 3.58
CA LYS A 182 -27.49 8.28 4.41
C LYS A 182 -26.16 9.00 4.53
N VAL A 183 -25.06 8.26 4.69
CA VAL A 183 -23.75 8.83 5.05
C VAL A 183 -22.61 8.44 4.11
N GLY A 184 -22.86 7.56 3.14
CA GLY A 184 -21.87 7.13 2.14
C GLY A 184 -20.84 6.13 2.65
N ILE A 185 -19.75 6.00 1.89
CA ILE A 185 -18.60 5.12 2.15
C ILE A 185 -17.75 5.58 3.34
N ASN A 186 -16.85 4.71 3.83
CA ASN A 186 -15.85 5.04 4.85
C ASN A 186 -16.45 5.60 6.16
N SER A 187 -17.63 5.08 6.52
CA SER A 187 -18.47 5.59 7.62
C SER A 187 -18.66 4.58 8.77
N GLY A 188 -17.81 3.54 8.83
CA GLY A 188 -17.77 2.57 9.92
C GLY A 188 -18.65 1.32 9.73
N PHE A 189 -19.09 1.03 8.50
CA PHE A 189 -19.92 -0.14 8.15
C PHE A 189 -19.19 -1.18 7.30
N ASP A 190 -17.87 -1.22 7.43
CA ASP A 190 -16.97 -2.19 6.79
C ASP A 190 -16.50 -3.21 7.83
N SER A 191 -16.19 -4.43 7.41
CA SER A 191 -15.68 -5.48 8.29
C SER A 191 -14.65 -6.37 7.59
N ILE A 192 -14.15 -7.37 8.32
CA ILE A 192 -13.25 -8.39 7.82
C ILE A 192 -14.01 -9.30 6.84
N GLY A 193 -13.48 -9.46 5.63
CA GLY A 193 -13.94 -10.42 4.63
C GLY A 193 -13.07 -11.67 4.61
N ASP A 194 -13.64 -12.77 4.14
CA ASP A 194 -12.95 -14.02 3.86
C ASP A 194 -12.87 -14.29 2.34
N GLN A 195 -12.00 -15.22 1.95
CA GLN A 195 -11.71 -15.55 0.56
C GLN A 195 -11.22 -17.00 0.47
N PRO A 196 -11.82 -17.83 -0.39
CA PRO A 196 -11.31 -19.16 -0.68
C PRO A 196 -10.09 -19.10 -1.61
N HIS A 197 -9.23 -20.13 -1.54
CA HIS A 197 -8.09 -20.33 -2.44
C HIS A 197 -7.03 -19.22 -2.46
N LEU A 198 -6.96 -18.39 -1.42
CA LEU A 198 -6.02 -17.26 -1.32
C LEU A 198 -4.57 -17.63 -1.66
N ALA A 199 -4.07 -18.76 -1.14
CA ALA A 199 -2.70 -19.22 -1.39
C ALA A 199 -2.40 -19.40 -2.89
N GLY A 200 -3.32 -20.04 -3.63
CA GLY A 200 -3.16 -20.25 -5.07
C GLY A 200 -3.22 -18.94 -5.85
N SER A 201 -4.16 -18.06 -5.50
CA SER A 201 -4.33 -16.77 -6.19
C SER A 201 -3.16 -15.82 -5.95
N LEU A 202 -2.62 -15.73 -4.73
CA LEU A 202 -1.45 -14.91 -4.43
C LEU A 202 -0.21 -15.40 -5.17
N ASN A 203 0.08 -16.71 -5.12
CA ASN A 203 1.24 -17.27 -5.81
C ASN A 203 1.13 -17.06 -7.33
N ALA A 204 -0.05 -17.27 -7.92
CA ALA A 204 -0.24 -17.06 -9.35
C ALA A 204 -0.07 -15.59 -9.77
N LEU A 205 -0.61 -14.64 -9.00
CA LEU A 205 -0.47 -13.21 -9.28
C LEU A 205 0.99 -12.75 -9.18
N LEU A 206 1.67 -13.11 -8.09
CA LEU A 206 3.08 -12.75 -7.88
C LEU A 206 4.00 -13.43 -8.92
N ASN A 207 3.71 -14.69 -9.29
CA ASN A 207 4.43 -15.38 -10.35
C ASN A 207 4.26 -14.69 -11.70
N ALA A 208 3.04 -14.28 -12.06
CA ALA A 208 2.80 -13.56 -13.31
C ALA A 208 3.55 -12.21 -13.37
N MET A 209 3.65 -11.50 -12.25
CA MET A 209 4.48 -10.30 -12.15
C MET A 209 5.98 -10.65 -12.33
N ALA A 210 6.44 -11.73 -11.71
CA ALA A 210 7.83 -12.18 -11.80
C ALA A 210 8.22 -12.66 -13.21
N GLU A 211 7.38 -13.47 -13.86
CA GLU A 211 7.58 -13.97 -15.23
C GLU A 211 7.65 -12.83 -16.27
N ASN A 212 6.97 -11.72 -16.02
CA ASN A 212 7.04 -10.52 -16.86
C ASN A 212 8.22 -9.59 -16.48
N ASP A 213 9.18 -10.09 -15.70
CA ASP A 213 10.29 -9.31 -15.13
C ASP A 213 9.81 -8.02 -14.43
N GLY A 214 8.62 -8.09 -13.82
CA GLY A 214 7.85 -6.93 -13.41
C GLY A 214 7.52 -6.89 -11.92
N LEU A 215 7.92 -7.87 -11.11
CA LEU A 215 7.65 -7.89 -9.66
C LEU A 215 8.46 -6.79 -8.94
N PRO A 216 7.84 -5.73 -8.40
CA PRO A 216 8.54 -4.70 -7.64
C PRO A 216 8.74 -5.15 -6.18
N LYS A 217 9.43 -4.32 -5.41
CA LYS A 217 9.27 -4.30 -3.94
C LYS A 217 7.78 -4.34 -3.62
N THR A 218 7.32 -5.30 -2.82
CA THR A 218 5.88 -5.49 -2.58
C THR A 218 5.60 -5.70 -1.10
N ILE A 219 4.54 -5.07 -0.59
CA ILE A 219 4.10 -5.18 0.79
C ILE A 219 2.65 -5.69 0.79
N LEU A 220 2.39 -6.83 1.42
CA LEU A 220 1.04 -7.39 1.53
C LEU A 220 0.46 -7.13 2.92
N TYR A 221 -0.80 -6.71 2.95
CA TYR A 221 -1.61 -6.52 4.15
C TYR A 221 -2.93 -7.26 4.00
N ASN A 222 -3.11 -8.36 4.75
CA ASN A 222 -4.39 -9.05 4.88
C ASN A 222 -5.19 -8.49 6.05
N LEU A 223 -6.49 -8.22 5.83
CA LEU A 223 -7.38 -7.80 6.90
C LEU A 223 -7.82 -8.96 7.82
N ASN A 224 -7.93 -10.18 7.27
CA ASN A 224 -8.27 -11.35 8.06
C ASN A 224 -7.00 -12.00 8.62
N ALA A 225 -6.81 -11.93 9.94
CA ALA A 225 -5.62 -12.44 10.61
C ALA A 225 -5.40 -13.96 10.48
N SER A 226 -6.43 -14.73 10.10
CA SER A 226 -6.26 -16.16 9.81
C SER A 226 -5.42 -16.43 8.56
N TYR A 227 -5.13 -15.40 7.76
CA TYR A 227 -4.29 -15.51 6.56
C TYR A 227 -2.83 -15.15 6.79
N ASN A 228 -2.44 -14.77 8.01
CA ASN A 228 -1.07 -14.34 8.31
C ASN A 228 -0.04 -15.34 7.78
N ASP A 229 -0.16 -16.63 8.14
CA ASP A 229 0.82 -17.65 7.75
C ASP A 229 0.81 -17.89 6.24
N VAL A 230 -0.38 -17.89 5.60
CA VAL A 230 -0.52 -18.04 4.15
C VAL A 230 0.18 -16.91 3.41
N VAL A 231 0.00 -15.67 3.87
CA VAL A 231 0.60 -14.48 3.24
C VAL A 231 2.11 -14.47 3.47
N ALA A 232 2.56 -14.66 4.71
CA ALA A 232 3.97 -14.60 5.05
C ALA A 232 4.79 -15.71 4.36
N SER A 233 4.28 -16.95 4.33
CA SER A 233 4.96 -18.05 3.64
C SER A 233 4.94 -17.88 2.12
N THR A 234 3.87 -17.29 1.54
CA THR A 234 3.82 -17.01 0.10
C THR A 234 4.86 -15.96 -0.30
N LEU A 235 5.07 -14.92 0.50
CA LEU A 235 6.08 -13.90 0.22
C LEU A 235 7.50 -14.48 0.19
N ALA A 236 7.77 -15.53 0.98
CA ALA A 236 9.07 -16.21 0.99
C ALA A 236 9.44 -16.83 -0.38
N ASN A 237 8.45 -17.24 -1.18
CA ASN A 237 8.67 -17.83 -2.51
C ASN A 237 9.30 -16.86 -3.51
N PHE A 238 9.13 -15.55 -3.29
CA PHE A 238 9.51 -14.51 -4.26
C PHE A 238 10.58 -13.55 -3.73
N GLN A 239 11.21 -13.85 -2.60
CA GLN A 239 12.32 -13.04 -2.09
C GLN A 239 13.48 -13.03 -3.09
N SER A 240 14.16 -11.89 -3.19
CA SER A 240 15.35 -11.70 -4.02
C SER A 240 16.41 -10.91 -3.26
N GLY A 241 17.67 -11.19 -3.55
CA GLY A 241 18.82 -10.38 -3.11
C GLY A 241 19.30 -9.39 -4.18
N GLU A 242 18.61 -9.35 -5.32
CA GLU A 242 18.92 -8.41 -6.40
C GLU A 242 18.78 -6.97 -5.92
N GLU A 243 19.55 -6.06 -6.54
CA GLU A 243 19.56 -4.63 -6.23
C GLU A 243 19.95 -4.27 -4.77
N GLY A 244 20.38 -5.25 -3.97
CA GLY A 244 20.82 -5.04 -2.59
C GLY A 244 19.68 -4.71 -1.60
N VAL A 245 18.43 -4.87 -2.01
CA VAL A 245 17.26 -4.62 -1.15
C VAL A 245 17.08 -5.81 -0.21
N LYS A 246 17.10 -5.56 1.10
CA LYS A 246 16.84 -6.60 2.10
C LYS A 246 15.34 -6.88 2.18
N SER A 247 14.95 -8.13 1.94
CA SER A 247 13.55 -8.59 1.99
C SER A 247 12.63 -7.71 1.12
N PRO A 248 12.79 -7.70 -0.22
CA PRO A 248 11.97 -6.87 -1.11
C PRO A 248 10.47 -7.22 -1.05
N LEU A 249 10.11 -8.39 -0.52
CA LEU A 249 8.73 -8.79 -0.26
C LEU A 249 8.50 -8.71 1.25
N GLN A 250 7.56 -7.87 1.68
CA GLN A 250 7.30 -7.58 3.09
C GLN A 250 5.89 -8.03 3.49
N PHE A 251 5.80 -8.68 4.65
CA PHE A 251 4.52 -8.87 5.32
C PHE A 251 4.25 -7.64 6.19
N GLY A 252 3.29 -6.81 5.79
CA GLY A 252 3.00 -5.53 6.41
C GLY A 252 2.51 -5.65 7.86
N SER A 253 2.60 -4.54 8.61
CA SER A 253 2.10 -4.47 9.99
C SER A 253 0.61 -4.83 10.09
N GLY A 254 0.15 -5.20 11.29
CA GLY A 254 -1.26 -5.50 11.54
C GLY A 254 -2.18 -4.36 11.07
N TRP A 255 -2.99 -4.64 10.04
CA TRP A 255 -3.77 -3.62 9.35
C TRP A 255 -5.18 -3.43 9.96
N TRP A 256 -5.59 -2.16 10.11
CA TRP A 256 -6.94 -1.71 10.47
C TRP A 256 -7.49 -2.38 11.75
N PHE A 257 -8.37 -3.38 11.65
CA PHE A 257 -8.88 -4.10 12.83
C PHE A 257 -7.78 -4.84 13.60
N ASN A 258 -6.65 -5.11 12.94
CA ASN A 258 -5.49 -5.77 13.51
C ASN A 258 -4.41 -4.79 14.01
N ASP A 259 -4.60 -3.46 13.86
CA ASP A 259 -3.75 -2.43 14.46
C ASP A 259 -4.06 -2.27 15.96
N THR A 260 -3.80 -3.35 16.69
CA THR A 260 -4.02 -3.55 18.12
C THR A 260 -2.93 -4.46 18.68
N ARG A 261 -2.70 -4.49 20.00
CA ARG A 261 -1.68 -5.38 20.59
C ARG A 261 -1.81 -6.83 20.13
N ARG A 262 -3.02 -7.40 20.13
CA ARG A 262 -3.24 -8.79 19.72
C ARG A 262 -2.89 -9.00 18.24
N GLY A 263 -3.34 -8.11 17.37
CA GLY A 263 -3.08 -8.22 15.93
C GLY A 263 -1.61 -8.02 15.60
N MET A 264 -0.95 -7.03 16.19
CA MET A 264 0.49 -6.79 16.01
C MET A 264 1.34 -7.95 16.53
N VAL A 265 1.07 -8.47 17.73
CA VAL A 265 1.83 -9.63 18.25
C VAL A 265 1.66 -10.85 17.34
N SER A 266 0.44 -11.11 16.86
CA SER A 266 0.18 -12.19 15.90
C SER A 266 0.97 -12.00 14.60
N GLN A 267 0.93 -10.80 14.01
CA GLN A 267 1.64 -10.48 12.77
C GLN A 267 3.17 -10.56 12.93
N LEU A 268 3.71 -10.01 14.02
CA LEU A 268 5.15 -10.01 14.31
C LEU A 268 5.68 -11.43 14.56
N ASN A 269 4.93 -12.27 15.27
CA ASN A 269 5.29 -13.69 15.46
C ASN A 269 5.32 -14.42 14.12
N THR A 270 4.26 -14.30 13.30
CA THR A 270 4.24 -14.93 11.97
C THR A 270 5.40 -14.45 11.10
N LEU A 271 5.73 -13.14 11.11
CA LEU A 271 6.88 -12.63 10.35
C LEU A 271 8.22 -13.13 10.91
N ALA A 272 8.34 -13.32 12.21
CA ALA A 272 9.54 -13.92 12.82
C ALA A 272 9.71 -15.39 12.42
N ASP A 273 8.61 -16.15 12.32
CA ASP A 273 8.63 -17.56 11.97
C ASP A 273 8.86 -17.80 10.47
N GLN A 274 8.21 -17.02 9.60
CA GLN A 274 8.16 -17.25 8.16
C GLN A 274 9.08 -16.32 7.35
N GLY A 275 9.72 -15.35 8.00
CA GLY A 275 10.52 -14.32 7.33
C GLY A 275 11.72 -13.86 8.16
N LEU A 276 12.13 -12.60 7.94
CA LEU A 276 13.27 -11.99 8.62
C LEU A 276 12.81 -10.74 9.36
N LEU A 277 12.38 -10.89 10.62
CA LEU A 277 11.87 -9.79 11.44
C LEU A 277 12.85 -8.60 11.52
N ALA A 278 14.16 -8.86 11.55
CA ALA A 278 15.18 -7.81 11.59
C ALA A 278 15.14 -6.87 10.35
N ASN A 279 14.60 -7.34 9.22
CA ASN A 279 14.42 -6.55 8.00
C ASN A 279 13.01 -5.95 7.87
N PHE A 280 12.13 -6.12 8.86
CA PHE A 280 10.76 -5.62 8.82
C PHE A 280 10.76 -4.08 8.69
N ILE A 281 10.00 -3.56 7.73
CA ILE A 281 9.89 -2.11 7.49
C ILE A 281 9.08 -1.36 8.55
N GLY A 282 8.39 -2.07 9.43
CA GLY A 282 7.79 -1.49 10.64
C GLY A 282 6.36 -0.97 10.44
N MET A 283 6.06 0.10 11.17
CA MET A 283 4.70 0.61 11.38
C MET A 283 4.35 1.77 10.44
N LEU A 284 3.07 1.84 10.06
CA LEU A 284 2.43 3.02 9.47
C LEU A 284 1.13 3.31 10.23
N THR A 285 0.61 4.54 10.15
CA THR A 285 -0.60 4.92 10.89
C THR A 285 -1.90 4.52 10.21
N ASP A 286 -1.91 4.43 8.87
CA ASP A 286 -3.10 4.27 8.02
C ASP A 286 -4.28 5.14 8.49
N SER A 287 -4.02 6.43 8.71
CA SER A 287 -4.94 7.32 9.40
C SER A 287 -5.07 8.68 8.74
N ARG A 288 -6.28 9.23 8.83
CA ARG A 288 -6.61 10.62 8.46
C ARG A 288 -6.52 11.62 9.62
N SER A 289 -5.95 11.22 10.76
CA SER A 289 -5.90 12.03 11.99
C SER A 289 -4.46 12.45 12.36
N PHE A 290 -4.24 13.75 12.57
CA PHE A 290 -2.93 14.29 13.00
C PHE A 290 -2.52 13.90 14.42
N VAL A 291 -3.40 13.28 15.21
CA VAL A 291 -3.06 12.74 16.53
C VAL A 291 -2.82 11.23 16.50
N SER A 292 -2.76 10.62 15.31
CA SER A 292 -2.55 9.18 15.15
C SER A 292 -1.10 8.73 15.33
N TYR A 293 -0.12 9.64 15.39
CA TYR A 293 1.30 9.28 15.51
C TYR A 293 1.62 8.51 16.80
N THR A 294 0.78 8.59 17.83
CA THR A 294 0.87 7.74 19.03
C THR A 294 0.72 6.24 18.72
N ARG A 295 0.17 5.86 17.55
CA ARG A 295 0.20 4.47 17.05
C ARG A 295 1.62 3.94 16.87
N HIS A 296 2.58 4.79 16.48
CA HIS A 296 3.98 4.40 16.44
C HIS A 296 4.56 4.13 17.83
N ASP A 297 4.24 4.95 18.83
CA ASP A 297 4.65 4.69 20.22
C ASP A 297 4.06 3.37 20.74
N TYR A 298 2.77 3.15 20.47
CA TYR A 298 2.07 1.91 20.81
C TYR A 298 2.74 0.68 20.18
N PHE A 299 3.00 0.72 18.87
CA PHE A 299 3.73 -0.33 18.14
C PHE A 299 5.13 -0.56 18.73
N ARG A 300 5.92 0.51 18.95
CA ARG A 300 7.28 0.41 19.47
C ARG A 300 7.32 -0.26 20.85
N ARG A 301 6.37 0.06 21.72
CA ARG A 301 6.24 -0.59 23.03
C ARG A 301 5.92 -2.08 22.90
N ILE A 302 5.00 -2.44 22.01
CA ILE A 302 4.64 -3.84 21.76
C ILE A 302 5.83 -4.62 21.18
N LEU A 303 6.56 -4.03 20.24
CA LEU A 303 7.75 -4.62 19.65
C LEU A 303 8.83 -4.89 20.72
N CYS A 304 9.14 -3.88 21.55
CA CYS A 304 10.13 -4.02 22.62
C CYS A 304 9.70 -5.00 23.70
N ASP A 305 8.41 -5.02 24.06
CA ASP A 305 7.82 -5.99 25.01
C ASP A 305 7.94 -7.42 24.47
N LEU A 306 7.62 -7.64 23.19
CA LEU A 306 7.71 -8.95 22.55
C LEU A 306 9.15 -9.48 22.52
N ILE A 307 10.09 -8.67 21.99
CA ILE A 307 11.50 -9.04 21.88
C ILE A 307 12.15 -9.17 23.26
N GLY A 308 11.84 -8.26 24.19
CA GLY A 308 12.31 -8.35 25.58
C GLY A 308 11.85 -9.64 26.24
N GLY A 309 10.60 -10.04 26.02
CA GLY A 309 10.09 -11.33 26.48
C GLY A 309 10.83 -12.53 25.90
N TRP A 310 11.20 -12.50 24.61
CA TRP A 310 12.04 -13.54 23.99
C TRP A 310 13.42 -13.64 24.64
N VAL A 311 14.02 -12.49 24.97
CA VAL A 311 15.31 -12.42 25.66
C VAL A 311 15.23 -13.00 27.08
N GLU A 312 14.21 -12.62 27.86
CA GLU A 312 14.02 -13.12 29.23
C GLU A 312 13.81 -14.65 29.28
N ARG A 313 13.21 -15.22 28.23
CA ARG A 313 13.02 -16.68 28.11
C ARG A 313 14.22 -17.42 27.53
N GLY A 314 15.27 -16.71 27.11
CA GLY A 314 16.45 -17.30 26.47
C GLY A 314 16.20 -17.79 25.04
N GLU A 315 15.13 -17.32 24.39
CA GLU A 315 14.79 -17.64 23.00
C GLU A 315 15.66 -16.83 22.02
N VAL A 316 16.09 -15.63 22.42
CA VAL A 316 16.99 -14.73 21.68
C VAL A 316 18.13 -14.26 22.58
N PRO A 317 19.38 -14.13 22.08
CA PRO A 317 20.50 -13.64 22.89
C PRO A 317 20.27 -12.24 23.45
N ASN A 318 20.68 -12.02 24.71
CA ASN A 318 20.74 -10.70 25.33
C ASN A 318 22.00 -9.94 24.88
N ASP A 319 22.09 -9.62 23.59
CA ASP A 319 23.17 -8.82 23.01
C ASP A 319 22.66 -7.42 22.66
N GLU A 320 23.11 -6.42 23.42
CA GLU A 320 22.63 -5.03 23.28
C GLU A 320 22.89 -4.46 21.88
N ALA A 321 24.01 -4.80 21.24
CA ALA A 321 24.35 -4.27 19.92
C ALA A 321 23.42 -4.82 18.84
N ILE A 322 23.14 -6.13 18.86
CA ILE A 322 22.21 -6.78 17.93
C ILE A 322 20.79 -6.26 18.17
N LEU A 323 20.32 -6.24 19.42
CA LEU A 323 18.97 -5.81 19.78
C LEU A 323 18.75 -4.34 19.42
N ALA A 324 19.68 -3.45 19.77
CA ALA A 324 19.55 -2.03 19.45
C ALA A 324 19.55 -1.77 17.93
N SER A 325 20.37 -2.52 17.17
CA SER A 325 20.36 -2.44 15.70
C SER A 325 19.03 -2.91 15.11
N MET A 326 18.48 -4.02 15.60
CA MET A 326 17.19 -4.54 15.14
C MET A 326 16.05 -3.58 15.45
N ILE A 327 15.95 -3.10 16.70
CA ILE A 327 14.89 -2.18 17.11
C ILE A 327 14.95 -0.87 16.31
N ARG A 328 16.14 -0.26 16.15
CA ARG A 328 16.28 0.95 15.30
C ARG A 328 15.95 0.67 13.84
N GLY A 329 16.37 -0.50 13.34
CA GLY A 329 16.01 -1.02 12.02
C GLY A 329 14.51 -0.97 11.78
N ILE A 330 13.76 -1.70 12.61
CA ILE A 330 12.30 -1.82 12.49
C ILE A 330 11.58 -0.49 12.75
N CYS A 331 12.12 0.35 13.64
CA CYS A 331 11.47 1.62 13.99
C CYS A 331 11.57 2.70 12.91
N VAL A 332 12.61 2.69 12.07
CA VAL A 332 12.81 3.73 11.05
C VAL A 332 13.77 3.34 9.92
N GLU A 333 14.91 2.69 10.22
CA GLU A 333 15.99 2.60 9.22
C GLU A 333 15.68 1.62 8.08
N ASN A 334 14.92 0.55 8.35
CA ASN A 334 14.46 -0.38 7.33
C ASN A 334 13.56 0.35 6.34
N ALA A 335 12.56 1.11 6.81
CA ALA A 335 11.69 1.91 5.95
C ALA A 335 12.48 2.92 5.12
N ARG A 336 13.45 3.65 5.71
CA ARG A 336 14.31 4.59 4.98
C ARG A 336 15.05 3.91 3.82
N ARG A 337 15.67 2.76 4.08
CA ARG A 337 16.40 1.98 3.07
C ARG A 337 15.48 1.34 2.03
N TYR A 338 14.28 0.94 2.44
CA TYR A 338 13.35 0.23 1.56
C TYR A 338 12.67 1.18 0.57
N PHE A 339 12.20 2.34 1.03
CA PHE A 339 11.48 3.28 0.18
C PHE A 339 12.39 4.23 -0.59
N CYS A 340 13.62 4.48 -0.11
CA CYS A 340 14.59 5.37 -0.74
C CYS A 340 13.96 6.72 -1.14
N PHE A 341 13.16 7.32 -0.26
CA PHE A 341 12.63 8.66 -0.49
C PHE A 341 13.80 9.61 -0.77
N ALA A 342 13.75 10.31 -1.91
CA ALA A 342 14.77 11.29 -2.23
C ALA A 342 14.76 12.36 -1.14
N GLN A 343 15.94 12.68 -0.61
CA GLN A 343 16.10 13.93 0.13
C GLN A 343 16.05 15.04 -0.91
N ALA A 344 15.07 15.94 -0.77
CA ALA A 344 14.95 17.14 -1.61
C ALA A 344 16.14 18.08 -1.39
#